data_AF-A0A4V6ND01-F1
#
_entry.id   AF-A0A4V6ND01-F1
#
_cell.length_a   1.000
_cell.length_b   1.000
_cell.length_c   1.000
_cell.angle_alpha   90.00
_cell.angle_beta   90.00
_cell.angle_gamma   90.00
#
_symmetry.space_group_name_H-M   'P 1'
#
loop_
_entity.id
_entity.type
_entity.pdbx_description
1 polymer ?
#
loop_
_entity_poly.entity_id
_entity_poly.type
_entity_poly.pdbx_seq_one_letter_code
_entity_poly.pdbx_strand_id
1 'polypeptide(L)'
;MQQVLIINRLIPEKDASGALVRLSGVTHDGRAVSFESCAEQRINLLALEFQQTPLVMLTDRLIQPFSEIWQVPADALVAVVPIPADQVRALLERGEGDSLRDAVKDQLSAEPGSA
;
A
#
# COMPACT_ATOMS: atom_id res chain seq x y z
N MET A 1 14.37 4.64 -1.36
CA MET A 1 13.87 5.01 -0.02
C MET A 1 12.48 4.42 0.09
N GLN A 2 12.26 3.54 1.08
CA GLN A 2 10.98 2.85 1.23
C GLN A 2 9.90 3.82 1.73
N GLN A 3 8.74 3.76 1.10
CA GLN A 3 7.53 4.53 1.41
C GLN A 3 6.55 3.63 2.15
N VAL A 4 5.86 4.18 3.14
CA VAL A 4 4.83 3.49 3.92
C VAL A 4 3.48 4.10 3.57
N LEU A 5 2.53 3.25 3.16
CA LEU A 5 1.16 3.62 2.83
C LEU A 5 0.20 2.81 3.72
N ILE A 6 -0.79 3.48 4.30
CA ILE A 6 -1.92 2.80 4.93
C ILE A 6 -3.08 2.86 3.93
N ILE A 7 -3.54 1.71 3.47
CA ILE A 7 -4.58 1.59 2.44
C ILE A 7 -5.89 1.21 3.11
N ASN A 8 -6.88 2.10 3.05
CA ASN A 8 -8.22 1.87 3.62
C ASN A 8 -9.11 1.02 2.73
N ARG A 9 -8.91 1.12 1.41
CA ARG A 9 -9.72 0.43 0.42
C ARG A 9 -8.89 0.10 -0.80
N LEU A 10 -9.13 -1.09 -1.34
CA LEU A 10 -8.62 -1.55 -2.63
C LEU A 10 -9.79 -1.88 -3.55
N ILE A 11 -9.61 -1.60 -4.83
CA ILE A 11 -10.60 -1.78 -5.89
C ILE A 11 -9.87 -2.43 -7.07
N PRO A 12 -10.06 -3.74 -7.31
CA PRO A 12 -9.45 -4.42 -8.45
C PRO A 12 -10.14 -4.02 -9.75
N GLU A 13 -9.34 -3.71 -10.77
CA GLU A 13 -9.79 -3.44 -12.13
C GLU A 13 -9.35 -4.60 -13.03
N LYS A 14 -10.34 -5.31 -13.58
CA LYS A 14 -10.14 -6.50 -14.40
C LYS A 14 -10.56 -6.24 -15.84
N ASP A 15 -9.85 -6.85 -16.80
CA ASP A 15 -10.26 -6.81 -18.20
C ASP A 15 -11.45 -7.74 -18.48
N ALA A 16 -11.88 -7.79 -19.75
CA ALA A 16 -12.96 -8.66 -20.21
C ALA A 16 -12.66 -10.17 -20.04
N SER A 17 -11.40 -10.55 -19.88
CA SER A 17 -11.00 -11.93 -19.58
C SER A 17 -10.98 -12.24 -18.08
N GLY A 18 -11.21 -11.24 -17.23
CA GLY A 18 -11.14 -11.36 -15.77
C GLY A 18 -9.72 -11.23 -15.21
N ALA A 19 -8.73 -10.89 -16.04
CA ALA A 19 -7.36 -10.70 -15.58
C ALA A 19 -7.22 -9.33 -14.89
N LEU A 20 -6.52 -9.30 -13.74
CA LEU A 20 -6.22 -8.07 -13.01
C LEU A 20 -5.25 -7.20 -13.81
N VAL A 21 -5.72 -6.03 -14.26
CA VAL A 21 -4.96 -5.07 -15.06
C VAL A 21 -4.43 -3.93 -14.20
N ARG A 22 -5.20 -3.54 -13.18
CA ARG A 22 -4.85 -2.46 -12.26
C ARG A 22 -5.49 -2.71 -10.91
N LEU A 23 -4.87 -2.18 -9.87
CA LEU A 23 -5.49 -2.03 -8.56
C LEU A 23 -5.57 -0.54 -8.25
N SER A 24 -6.73 -0.07 -7.83
CA SER A 24 -6.93 1.31 -7.36
C SER A 24 -7.17 1.28 -5.85
N GLY A 25 -6.70 2.29 -5.14
CA GLY A 25 -6.81 2.34 -3.69
C GLY A 25 -7.01 3.74 -3.15
N VAL A 26 -7.42 3.80 -1.88
CA VAL A 26 -7.53 5.04 -1.12
C VAL A 26 -6.72 4.88 0.15
N THR A 27 -5.82 5.82 0.38
CA THR A 27 -4.98 5.90 1.58
C THR A 27 -5.78 6.36 2.80
N HIS A 28 -5.23 6.21 4.00
CA HIS A 28 -5.93 6.60 5.23
C HIS A 28 -6.22 8.10 5.31
N ASP A 29 -5.39 8.94 4.67
CA ASP A 29 -5.56 10.39 4.58
C ASP A 29 -6.38 10.83 3.36
N GLY A 30 -6.99 9.89 2.64
CA GLY A 30 -7.94 10.16 1.56
C GLY A 30 -7.34 10.37 0.17
N ARG A 31 -6.02 10.20 0.00
CA ARG A 31 -5.38 10.29 -1.33
C ARG A 31 -5.67 9.05 -2.16
N ALA A 32 -5.95 9.25 -3.44
CA ALA A 32 -6.06 8.17 -4.41
C ALA A 32 -4.67 7.61 -4.72
N VAL A 33 -4.58 6.29 -4.84
CA VAL A 33 -3.37 5.60 -5.28
C VAL A 33 -3.72 4.57 -6.36
N SER A 34 -2.98 4.55 -7.46
CA SER A 34 -3.06 3.50 -8.47
C SER A 34 -1.84 2.59 -8.40
N PHE A 35 -2.06 1.32 -8.73
CA PHE A 35 -1.01 0.31 -8.83
C PHE A 35 -1.04 -0.25 -10.25
N GLU A 36 0.02 0.04 -11.00
CA GLU A 36 0.13 -0.47 -12.36
C GLU A 36 0.57 -1.93 -12.34
N SER A 37 -0.04 -2.75 -13.20
CA SER A 37 0.31 -4.16 -13.35
C SER A 37 1.24 -4.35 -14.55
N CYS A 38 2.31 -5.12 -14.37
CA CYS A 38 3.01 -5.79 -15.47
C CYS A 38 2.97 -7.31 -15.25
N ALA A 39 3.50 -8.09 -16.19
CA ALA A 39 3.53 -9.53 -16.07
C ALA A 39 4.27 -9.99 -14.80
N GLU A 40 5.35 -9.30 -14.45
CA GLU A 40 6.23 -9.61 -13.32
C GLU A 40 5.60 -9.25 -11.97
N GLN A 41 4.73 -8.23 -11.91
CA GLN A 41 4.08 -7.77 -10.68
C GLN A 41 2.67 -8.29 -10.45
N ARG A 42 2.10 -9.00 -11.42
CA ARG A 42 0.75 -9.53 -11.31
C ARG A 42 0.55 -10.35 -10.03
N ILE A 43 1.56 -11.11 -9.59
CA ILE A 43 1.50 -11.89 -8.35
C ILE A 43 1.36 -10.97 -7.13
N ASN A 44 2.10 -9.88 -7.07
CA ASN A 44 2.03 -8.94 -5.95
C ASN A 44 0.69 -8.22 -5.90
N LEU A 45 0.14 -7.82 -7.05
CA LEU A 45 -1.18 -7.18 -7.11
C LEU A 45 -2.31 -8.16 -6.79
N LEU A 46 -2.21 -9.41 -7.25
CA LEU A 46 -3.14 -10.47 -6.84
C LEU A 46 -3.06 -10.72 -5.33
N ALA A 47 -1.85 -10.72 -4.74
CA ALA A 47 -1.70 -10.86 -3.31
C ALA A 47 -2.37 -9.72 -2.53
N LEU A 48 -2.34 -8.49 -3.06
CA LEU A 48 -3.06 -7.34 -2.52
C LEU A 48 -4.58 -7.44 -2.68
N GLU A 49 -5.08 -7.99 -3.78
CA GLU A 49 -6.53 -8.20 -4.02
C GLU A 49 -7.19 -9.03 -2.90
N PHE A 50 -6.46 -10.01 -2.36
CA PHE A 50 -6.98 -10.90 -1.31
C PHE A 50 -6.72 -10.39 0.12
N GLN A 51 -6.11 -9.22 0.29
CA GLN A 51 -5.91 -8.64 1.63
C GLN A 51 -7.19 -8.01 2.16
N GLN A 52 -7.39 -8.12 3.47
CA GLN A 52 -8.41 -7.34 4.15
C GLN A 52 -7.89 -5.92 4.39
N THR A 53 -8.71 -4.92 4.07
CA THR A 53 -8.41 -3.52 4.38
C THR A 53 -9.11 -3.07 5.67
N PRO A 54 -8.55 -2.10 6.43
CA PRO A 54 -7.33 -1.35 6.14
C PRO A 54 -6.04 -2.18 6.33
N LEU A 55 -5.01 -1.90 5.55
CA LEU A 55 -3.71 -2.57 5.63
C LEU A 55 -2.55 -1.58 5.57
N VAL A 56 -1.40 -1.97 6.11
CA VAL A 56 -0.15 -1.22 5.98
C VAL A 56 0.70 -1.87 4.90
N MET A 57 1.20 -1.06 3.98
CA MET A 57 1.95 -1.51 2.82
C MET A 57 3.23 -0.68 2.67
N LEU A 58 4.27 -1.36 2.22
CA LEU A 58 5.54 -0.78 1.88
C LEU A 58 5.71 -0.77 0.36
N THR A 59 6.27 0.31 -0.17
CA THR A 59 6.74 0.34 -1.55
C THR A 59 8.07 1.06 -1.67
N ASP A 60 8.97 0.61 -2.53
CA ASP A 60 10.26 1.27 -2.75
C ASP A 60 10.16 2.48 -3.70
N ARG A 61 9.07 2.59 -4.47
CA ARG A 61 8.86 3.66 -5.44
C ARG A 61 7.41 4.12 -5.47
N LEU A 62 7.25 5.43 -5.31
CA LEU A 62 5.99 6.14 -5.42
C LEU A 62 6.21 7.35 -6.33
N ILE A 63 5.39 7.49 -7.36
CA ILE A 63 5.41 8.65 -8.26
C ILE A 63 4.08 9.39 -8.17
N GLN A 64 4.09 10.66 -8.55
CA GLN A 64 2.89 11.51 -8.56
C GLN A 64 2.68 12.04 -9.99
N PRO A 65 2.04 11.26 -10.88
CA PRO A 65 1.85 11.65 -12.27
C PRO A 65 0.91 12.85 -12.43
N PHE A 66 -0.06 13.00 -11.52
CA PHE A 66 -1.03 14.07 -11.47
C PHE A 66 -1.15 14.63 -10.05
N SER A 67 -1.66 15.85 -9.92
CA SER A 67 -1.95 16.41 -8.60
C SER A 67 -2.87 15.47 -7.82
N GLU A 68 -2.54 15.21 -6.55
CA GLU A 68 -3.33 14.41 -5.61
C GLU A 68 -3.52 12.92 -5.92
N ILE A 69 -2.95 12.40 -7.02
CA ILE A 69 -2.99 10.97 -7.35
C ILE A 69 -1.58 10.41 -7.25
N TRP A 70 -1.40 9.45 -6.35
CA TRP A 70 -0.18 8.67 -6.26
C TRP A 70 -0.25 7.45 -7.17
N GLN A 71 0.91 7.03 -7.66
CA GLN A 71 1.03 5.83 -8.47
C GLN A 71 2.21 5.00 -8.01
N VAL A 72 1.93 3.73 -7.74
CA VAL A 72 2.93 2.66 -7.58
C VAL A 72 3.13 2.04 -8.96
N PRO A 73 4.30 2.26 -9.58
CA PRO A 73 4.57 1.76 -10.91
C PRO A 73 4.83 0.26 -10.92
N ALA A 74 4.65 -0.36 -12.08
CA ALA A 74 4.65 -1.82 -12.25
C ALA A 74 6.00 -2.51 -12.02
N ASP A 75 7.07 -1.80 -11.73
CA ASP A 75 8.39 -2.32 -11.38
C ASP A 75 8.78 -1.99 -9.92
N ALA A 76 7.92 -1.32 -9.16
CA ALA A 76 8.13 -1.01 -7.75
C ALA A 76 7.86 -2.20 -6.82
N LEU A 77 8.81 -2.56 -5.98
CA LEU A 77 8.56 -3.57 -4.97
C LEU A 77 7.42 -3.14 -4.04
N VAL A 78 6.54 -4.08 -3.72
CA VAL A 78 5.41 -3.91 -2.81
C VAL A 78 5.39 -5.05 -1.81
N ALA A 79 5.17 -4.72 -0.54
CA ALA A 79 5.05 -5.68 0.53
C ALA A 79 3.97 -5.25 1.52
N VAL A 80 3.22 -6.20 2.07
CA VAL A 80 2.23 -5.96 3.12
C VAL A 80 2.91 -6.17 4.46
N VAL A 81 2.78 -5.21 5.37
CA VAL A 81 3.23 -5.36 6.76
C VAL A 81 2.21 -6.24 7.48
N PRO A 82 2.62 -7.29 8.21
CA PRO A 82 1.71 -8.27 8.81
C PRO A 82 1.04 -7.71 10.09
N ILE A 83 0.21 -6.68 9.92
CA ILE A 83 -0.62 -6.10 10.97
C ILE A 83 -2.07 -6.48 10.67
N PRO A 84 -2.79 -7.11 11.60
CA PRO A 84 -4.21 -7.43 11.43
C PRO A 84 -5.06 -6.20 11.07
N ALA A 85 -5.98 -6.35 10.12
CA ALA A 85 -6.77 -5.24 9.59
C ALA A 85 -7.68 -4.59 10.64
N ASP A 86 -8.15 -5.35 11.62
CA ASP A 86 -8.91 -4.87 12.78
C ASP A 86 -8.05 -3.98 13.71
N GLN A 87 -6.78 -4.35 13.89
CA GLN A 87 -5.83 -3.54 14.65
C GLN A 87 -5.52 -2.23 13.93
N VAL A 88 -5.25 -2.27 12.61
CA VAL A 88 -5.05 -1.06 11.80
C VAL A 88 -6.30 -0.18 11.89
N ARG A 89 -7.49 -0.76 11.76
CA ARG A 89 -8.77 -0.04 11.84
C ARG A 89 -8.96 0.67 13.18
N ALA A 90 -8.69 -0.01 14.30
CA ALA A 90 -8.81 0.57 15.63
C ALA A 90 -7.89 1.80 15.83
N LEU A 91 -6.69 1.78 15.23
CA LEU A 91 -5.77 2.93 15.27
C LEU A 91 -6.28 4.08 14.40
N LEU A 92 -6.81 3.78 13.21
CA LEU A 92 -7.39 4.81 12.34
C LEU A 92 -8.62 5.48 12.96
N GLU A 93 -9.49 4.72 13.63
CA GLU A 93 -10.66 5.26 14.34
C GLU A 93 -10.28 6.19 15.51
N ARG A 94 -9.07 6.04 16.06
CA ARG A 94 -8.50 6.92 17.09
C ARG A 94 -7.78 8.15 16.50
N GLY A 95 -7.67 8.24 15.17
CA GLY A 95 -6.90 9.29 14.51
C GLY A 95 -5.39 9.09 14.56
N GLU A 96 -4.92 7.88 14.87
CA GLU A 96 -3.49 7.55 15.06
C GLU A 96 -2.81 7.05 13.76
N GLY A 97 -3.44 7.26 12.60
CA GLY A 97 -2.95 6.74 11.31
C GLY A 97 -1.57 7.28 10.91
N ASP A 98 -1.34 8.58 11.06
CA ASP A 98 -0.03 9.17 10.75
C ASP A 98 1.05 8.67 11.71
N SER A 99 0.74 8.56 13.00
CA SER A 99 1.65 8.01 14.01
C SER A 99 2.04 6.56 13.69
N LEU A 100 1.08 5.73 13.25
CA LEU A 100 1.36 4.36 12.82
C LEU A 100 2.28 4.33 11.60
N ARG A 101 1.98 5.14 10.57
CA ARG A 101 2.80 5.23 9.35
C ARG A 101 4.23 5.62 9.69
N ASP A 102 4.40 6.64 10.54
CA ASP A 102 5.71 7.16 10.89
C ASP A 102 6.49 6.16 11.77
N ALA A 103 5.83 5.49 12.72
CA ALA A 103 6.46 4.43 13.51
C ALA A 103 6.97 3.26 12.64
N VAL A 104 6.19 2.84 11.63
CA VAL A 104 6.61 1.80 10.67
C VAL A 104 7.80 2.28 9.85
N LYS A 105 7.77 3.54 9.40
CA LYS A 105 8.87 4.15 8.63
C LYS A 105 10.16 4.22 9.44
N ASP A 106 10.06 4.59 10.72
CA ASP A 106 11.20 4.70 11.63
C ASP A 106 11.82 3.32 11.89
N GLN A 107 10.99 2.28 12.10
CA GLN A 107 11.48 0.90 12.26
C GLN A 107 12.24 0.38 11.03
N LEU A 108 11.84 0.79 9.83
CA LEU A 108 12.54 0.42 8.58
C LEU A 108 13.83 1.22 8.36
N SER A 109 13.95 2.38 8.99
CA SER A 109 15.11 3.27 8.89
C SER A 109 16.15 2.98 9.97
N ALA A 110 15.74 2.41 11.10
CA ALA A 110 16.64 1.91 12.13
C ALA A 110 17.34 0.64 11.62
N GLU A 111 18.62 0.74 11.26
CA GLU A 111 19.42 -0.41 10.85
C GLU A 111 19.34 -1.55 11.88
N PRO A 112 19.27 -2.83 11.46
CA PRO A 112 19.39 -3.96 12.36
C PRO A 112 20.86 -4.09 12.80
N GLY A 113 21.28 -3.40 13.86
CA GLY A 113 22.67 -3.51 14.32
C GLY A 113 23.19 -2.53 15.36
N SER A 114 22.38 -2.07 16.32
CA SER A 114 22.90 -1.36 17.50
C SER A 114 22.18 -1.82 18.76
N ALA A 115 22.47 -3.05 19.16
CA ALA A 115 22.35 -3.56 20.53
C ALA A 115 23.43 -4.62 20.76
#